data_AF-A0A519W8P5-F1
#
_entry.id   AF-A0A519W8P5-F1
#
_cell.length_a   1.000
_cell.length_b   1.000
_cell.length_c   1.000
_cell.angle_alpha   90.00
_cell.angle_beta   90.00
_cell.angle_gamma   90.00
#
_symmetry.space_group_name_H-M   'P 1'
#
loop_
_entity.id
_entity.type
_entity.pdbx_description
1 polymer ?
#
loop_
_entity_poly.entity_id
_entity_poly.type
_entity_poly.pdbx_seq_one_letter_code
_entity_poly.pdbx_strand_id
1 'polypeptide(L)'
;KDFNSAQPFVTGDGKFLIFSSDRSGGFGKYDLWYCAIRADGSFGQPVNLGSEINSEYDEKAPHYNINTKILMFSTDGRVGFGGLDFYESTGDFINWTAPKNMGFPFNSSKDDVYFSAINSDGSKRYCSEILSAETV
;
A
#
# COMPACT_ATOMS: atom_id res chain seq x y z
N LYS A 1 23.84 -3.56 -3.54
CA LYS A 1 22.74 -3.80 -4.49
C LYS A 1 21.86 -2.58 -4.41
N ASP A 2 21.69 -1.88 -5.52
CA ASP A 2 20.80 -0.72 -5.57
C ASP A 2 19.34 -1.21 -5.52
N PHE A 3 18.46 -0.36 -5.02
CA PHE A 3 17.03 -0.64 -4.88
C PHE A 3 16.22 0.53 -5.42
N ASN A 4 15.01 0.23 -5.86
CA ASN A 4 13.99 1.17 -6.28
C ASN A 4 13.02 1.43 -5.12
N SER A 5 12.50 2.65 -5.05
CA SER A 5 11.43 3.02 -4.13
C SER A 5 10.47 3.93 -4.87
N ALA A 6 9.17 3.68 -4.71
CA ALA A 6 8.13 4.37 -5.47
C ALA A 6 6.85 4.52 -4.62
N GLN A 7 5.92 5.31 -5.17
CA GLN A 7 4.55 5.47 -4.66
C GLN A 7 4.52 5.87 -3.17
N PRO A 8 5.18 6.99 -2.80
CA PRO A 8 5.21 7.44 -1.42
C PRO A 8 3.83 7.94 -0.95
N PHE A 9 3.53 7.68 0.32
CA PHE A 9 2.39 8.22 1.04
C PHE A 9 2.83 8.74 2.41
N VAL A 10 2.53 10.00 2.70
CA VAL A 10 2.76 10.60 4.02
C VAL A 10 1.46 10.57 4.82
N THR A 11 1.52 10.11 6.06
CA THR A 11 0.34 10.06 6.94
C THR A 11 -0.22 11.45 7.20
N GLY A 12 -1.53 11.55 7.48
CA GLY A 12 -2.20 12.84 7.67
C GLY A 12 -1.65 13.70 8.83
N ASP A 13 -0.93 13.09 9.78
CA ASP A 13 -0.23 13.78 10.86
C ASP A 13 1.24 14.10 10.56
N GLY A 14 1.73 13.75 9.37
CA GLY A 14 3.09 14.00 8.91
C GLY A 14 4.17 13.19 9.63
N LYS A 15 3.82 12.14 10.38
CA LYS A 15 4.78 11.38 11.20
C LYS A 15 5.38 10.17 10.51
N PHE A 16 4.74 9.63 9.49
CA PHE A 16 5.22 8.45 8.80
C PHE A 16 5.16 8.63 7.29
N LEU A 17 6.19 8.13 6.61
CA LEU A 17 6.22 7.90 5.19
C LEU A 17 6.08 6.40 4.95
N ILE A 18 5.10 6.00 4.14
CA ILE A 18 4.89 4.63 3.67
C ILE A 18 5.20 4.61 2.17
N PHE A 19 5.87 3.58 1.68
CA PHE A 19 6.26 3.50 0.28
C PHE A 19 6.52 2.06 -0.16
N SER A 20 6.49 1.84 -1.47
CA SER A 20 6.76 0.54 -2.10
C SER A 20 8.24 0.43 -2.50
N SER A 21 8.91 -0.70 -2.24
CA SER A 21 10.34 -0.88 -2.53
C SER A 21 10.79 -2.33 -2.70
N ASP A 22 11.72 -2.57 -3.63
CA ASP A 22 12.38 -3.86 -3.92
C ASP A 22 13.69 -4.07 -3.12
N ARG A 23 13.87 -3.32 -2.03
CA ARG A 23 15.07 -3.38 -1.20
C ARG A 23 15.23 -4.74 -0.52
N SER A 24 16.48 -5.08 -0.20
CA SER A 24 16.80 -6.32 0.52
C SER A 24 16.12 -6.37 1.89
N GLY A 25 15.65 -7.56 2.28
CA GLY A 25 14.95 -7.80 3.54
C GLY A 25 13.42 -7.74 3.42
N GLY A 26 12.90 -7.62 2.19
CA GLY A 26 11.48 -7.84 1.89
C GLY A 26 11.14 -9.31 1.65
N PHE A 27 9.87 -9.56 1.36
CA PHE A 27 9.26 -10.86 1.15
C PHE A 27 9.08 -11.21 -0.33
N GLY A 28 8.95 -10.21 -1.19
CA GLY A 28 8.64 -10.42 -2.60
C GLY A 28 9.37 -9.50 -3.54
N LYS A 29 8.64 -9.04 -4.56
CA LYS A 29 9.15 -8.11 -5.58
C LYS A 29 9.22 -6.71 -4.99
N TYR A 30 8.09 -6.01 -4.93
CA TYR A 30 7.96 -4.72 -4.27
C TYR A 30 7.15 -4.90 -2.99
N ASP A 31 7.75 -4.54 -1.86
CA ASP A 31 7.10 -4.62 -0.56
C ASP A 31 6.69 -3.23 -0.08
N LEU A 32 5.73 -3.15 0.84
CA LEU A 32 5.48 -1.93 1.61
C LEU A 32 6.42 -1.81 2.80
N TRP A 33 7.05 -0.64 2.88
CA TRP A 33 7.93 -0.20 3.93
C TRP A 33 7.44 1.12 4.51
N TYR A 34 7.85 1.42 5.74
CA TYR A 34 7.61 2.73 6.33
C TYR A 34 8.83 3.26 7.07
N CYS A 35 8.91 4.57 7.22
CA CYS A 35 9.85 5.21 8.13
C CYS A 35 9.21 6.38 8.88
N ALA A 36 9.71 6.67 10.07
CA ALA A 36 9.32 7.86 10.81
C ALA A 36 9.87 9.12 10.13
N ILE A 37 9.07 10.17 10.09
CA ILE A 37 9.47 11.52 9.71
C ILE A 37 9.79 12.26 11.01
N ARG A 38 11.03 12.69 11.18
CA ARG A 38 11.47 13.40 12.38
C ARG A 38 11.07 14.88 12.29
N ALA A 39 11.12 15.57 13.43
CA ALA A 39 10.76 16.99 13.52
C ALA A 39 11.63 17.91 12.63
N ASP A 40 12.85 17.49 12.28
CA ASP A 40 13.75 18.20 11.37
C ASP A 40 13.50 17.87 9.89
N GLY A 41 12.47 17.07 9.58
CA GLY A 41 12.15 16.61 8.23
C GLY A 41 13.00 15.43 7.75
N SER A 42 13.95 14.93 8.56
CA SER A 42 14.74 13.76 8.20
C SER A 42 13.94 12.47 8.34
N PHE A 43 14.30 11.47 7.54
CA PHE A 43 13.66 10.15 7.57
C PHE A 43 14.40 9.17 8.49
N GLY A 44 13.62 8.37 9.21
CA GLY A 44 14.08 7.23 9.99
C GLY A 44 14.61 6.10 9.10
N GLN A 45 15.17 5.08 9.76
CA GLN A 45 15.49 3.83 9.06
C GLN A 45 14.20 3.16 8.59
N PRO A 46 14.12 2.73 7.33
CA PRO A 46 12.94 2.04 6.83
C PRO A 46 12.75 0.66 7.47
N VAL A 47 11.49 0.36 7.77
CA VAL A 47 11.03 -0.87 8.39
C VAL A 47 9.99 -1.51 7.47
N ASN A 48 10.12 -2.82 7.22
CA ASN A 48 9.17 -3.58 6.40
C ASN A 48 7.85 -3.74 7.17
N LEU A 49 6.70 -3.62 6.50
CA LEU A 49 5.39 -3.78 7.15
C LEU A 49 5.04 -5.22 7.57
N GLY A 50 5.93 -6.18 7.29
CA GLY A 50 5.83 -7.56 7.72
C GLY A 50 5.06 -8.44 6.74
N SER A 51 5.15 -9.75 6.98
CA SER A 51 4.56 -10.79 6.12
C SER A 51 3.04 -10.84 6.13
N GLU A 52 2.38 -10.14 7.06
CA GLU A 52 0.93 -10.03 7.05
C GLU A 52 0.45 -9.10 5.94
N ILE A 53 1.21 -8.03 5.66
CA ILE A 53 0.91 -7.08 4.59
C ILE A 53 1.56 -7.55 3.29
N ASN A 54 2.87 -7.79 3.33
CA ASN A 54 3.67 -8.10 2.15
C ASN A 54 3.58 -9.58 1.76
N SER A 55 3.72 -9.85 0.46
CA SER A 55 3.65 -11.19 -0.12
C SER A 55 4.91 -11.50 -0.91
N GLU A 56 4.91 -12.61 -1.68
CA GLU A 56 6.00 -12.91 -2.62
C GLU A 56 5.92 -12.08 -3.92
N TYR A 57 4.85 -11.29 -4.12
CA TYR A 57 4.59 -10.49 -5.32
C TYR A 57 4.74 -8.97 -5.09
N ASP A 58 3.94 -8.14 -5.76
CA ASP A 58 4.00 -6.67 -5.66
C ASP A 58 2.92 -6.13 -4.70
N GLU A 59 3.34 -5.35 -3.71
CA GLU A 59 2.49 -4.46 -2.92
C GLU A 59 2.80 -2.98 -3.24
N LYS A 60 1.75 -2.24 -3.60
CA LYS A 60 1.87 -0.93 -4.24
C LYS A 60 0.85 0.07 -3.72
N ALA A 61 1.15 1.34 -3.99
CA ALA A 61 0.28 2.50 -3.77
C ALA A 61 -0.41 2.54 -2.38
N PRO A 62 0.36 2.55 -1.28
CA PRO A 62 -0.20 2.56 0.07
C PRO A 62 -0.97 3.84 0.37
N HIS A 63 -2.02 3.73 1.18
CA HIS A 63 -2.73 4.84 1.79
C HIS A 63 -3.18 4.45 3.20
N TYR A 64 -2.77 5.21 4.21
CA TYR A 64 -3.10 4.92 5.61
C TYR A 64 -3.91 6.04 6.26
N ASN A 65 -5.03 5.69 6.86
CA ASN A 65 -5.85 6.61 7.64
C ASN A 65 -5.52 6.47 9.12
N ILE A 66 -4.93 7.53 9.70
CA ILE A 66 -4.51 7.54 11.11
C ILE A 66 -5.67 7.47 12.12
N ASN A 67 -6.88 7.89 11.73
CA ASN A 67 -8.04 7.93 12.63
C ASN A 67 -8.72 6.56 12.68
N THR A 68 -8.90 5.92 11.52
CA THR A 68 -9.54 4.61 11.42
C THR A 68 -8.55 3.46 11.59
N LYS A 69 -7.24 3.74 11.50
CA LYS A 69 -6.16 2.75 11.49
C LYS A 69 -6.22 1.76 10.33
N ILE A 70 -6.82 2.18 9.21
CA ILE A 70 -6.93 1.34 8.01
C ILE A 70 -5.81 1.69 7.04
N LEU A 71 -5.02 0.69 6.67
CA LEU A 71 -4.12 0.69 5.53
C LEU A 71 -4.85 0.12 4.32
N MET A 72 -4.84 0.86 3.22
CA MET A 72 -5.32 0.43 1.92
C MET A 72 -4.12 0.36 0.98
N PHE A 73 -4.04 -0.68 0.17
CA PHE A 73 -2.95 -0.90 -0.76
C PHE A 73 -3.40 -1.83 -1.88
N SER A 74 -2.63 -1.87 -2.96
CA SER A 74 -2.87 -2.78 -4.08
C SER A 74 -1.87 -3.92 -4.08
N THR A 75 -2.32 -5.15 -4.34
CA THR A 75 -1.45 -6.33 -4.43
C THR A 75 -1.93 -7.34 -5.46
N ASP A 76 -0.98 -7.97 -6.16
CA ASP A 76 -1.18 -9.12 -7.07
C ASP A 76 -0.81 -10.45 -6.39
N GLY A 77 -0.47 -10.43 -5.10
CA GLY A 77 -0.05 -11.60 -4.35
C GLY A 77 -1.17 -12.32 -3.60
N ARG A 78 -2.43 -11.99 -3.88
CA ARG A 78 -3.61 -12.51 -3.17
C ARG A 78 -4.77 -12.73 -4.14
N VAL A 79 -5.71 -13.60 -3.77
CA VAL A 79 -6.88 -13.93 -4.60
C VAL A 79 -7.76 -12.70 -4.82
N GLY A 80 -7.71 -12.13 -6.02
CA GLY A 80 -8.51 -10.98 -6.43
C GLY A 80 -9.19 -11.18 -7.78
N PHE A 81 -9.44 -10.08 -8.48
CA PHE A 81 -10.20 -10.04 -9.71
C PHE A 81 -9.31 -9.85 -10.95
N GLY A 82 -8.13 -9.26 -10.78
CA GLY A 82 -7.23 -8.88 -11.86
C GLY A 82 -5.76 -9.09 -11.52
N GLY A 83 -4.90 -8.15 -11.93
CA GLY A 83 -3.50 -8.14 -11.56
C GLY A 83 -3.34 -7.56 -10.16
N LEU A 84 -3.13 -6.25 -10.07
CA LEU A 84 -3.16 -5.54 -8.79
C LEU A 84 -4.61 -5.27 -8.36
N ASP A 85 -4.99 -5.70 -7.16
CA ASP A 85 -6.32 -5.47 -6.58
C ASP A 85 -6.21 -4.70 -5.27
N PHE A 86 -7.21 -3.89 -4.92
CA PHE A 86 -7.27 -3.21 -3.62
C PHE A 86 -7.60 -4.15 -2.46
N TYR A 87 -6.80 -4.04 -1.41
CA TYR A 87 -6.99 -4.66 -0.11
C TYR A 87 -6.97 -3.62 1.01
N GLU A 88 -7.66 -3.94 2.09
CA GLU A 88 -7.59 -3.18 3.34
C GLU A 88 -7.12 -4.06 4.51
N SER A 89 -6.31 -3.49 5.40
CA SER A 89 -5.92 -4.10 6.67
C SER A 89 -6.01 -3.05 7.78
N THR A 90 -6.42 -3.46 8.97
CA THR A 90 -6.45 -2.59 10.15
C THR A 90 -5.21 -2.83 11.00
N GLY A 91 -4.54 -1.77 11.45
CA GLY A 91 -3.32 -1.89 12.22
C GLY A 91 -2.64 -0.57 12.53
N ASP A 92 -1.54 -0.62 13.28
CA ASP A 92 -0.80 0.55 13.75
C ASP A 92 0.71 0.42 13.53
N PHE A 93 1.10 -0.11 12.37
CA PHE A 93 2.50 -0.38 11.96
C PHE A 93 3.20 -1.49 12.75
N ILE A 94 2.66 -1.92 13.88
CA ILE A 94 3.20 -3.01 14.69
C ILE A 94 2.45 -4.31 14.39
N ASN A 95 1.12 -4.25 14.44
CA ASN A 95 0.26 -5.40 14.17
C ASN A 95 -0.76 -5.04 13.09
N TRP A 96 -0.99 -5.98 12.19
CA TRP A 96 -1.95 -5.86 11.10
C TRP A 96 -2.95 -7.02 11.19
N THR A 97 -4.20 -6.77 10.82
CA THR A 97 -5.16 -7.83 10.54
C THR A 97 -4.89 -8.44 9.18
N ALA A 98 -5.41 -9.65 8.94
CA ALA A 98 -5.41 -10.24 7.61
C ALA A 98 -6.02 -9.27 6.57
N PRO A 99 -5.29 -8.94 5.49
CA PRO A 99 -5.81 -8.07 4.44
C PRO A 99 -7.07 -8.65 3.79
N LYS A 100 -8.09 -7.81 3.66
CA LYS A 100 -9.37 -8.15 3.06
C LYS A 100 -9.49 -7.50 1.68
N ASN A 101 -9.79 -8.31 0.67
CA ASN A 101 -10.09 -7.81 -0.68
C ASN A 101 -11.34 -6.92 -0.62
N MET A 102 -11.29 -5.75 -1.25
CA MET A 102 -12.40 -4.79 -1.23
C MET A 102 -13.57 -5.18 -2.15
N GLY A 103 -13.32 -6.05 -3.12
CA GLY A 103 -14.31 -6.55 -4.06
C GLY A 103 -14.90 -5.49 -4.98
N PHE A 104 -15.92 -5.88 -5.74
CA PHE A 104 -16.68 -4.95 -6.58
C PHE A 104 -17.47 -3.95 -5.71
N PRO A 105 -17.59 -2.66 -6.10
CA PRO A 105 -17.12 -2.04 -7.35
C PRO A 105 -15.70 -1.45 -7.28
N PHE A 106 -14.91 -1.78 -6.25
CA PHE A 106 -13.57 -1.20 -6.10
C PHE A 106 -12.52 -1.90 -6.94
N ASN A 107 -12.68 -3.22 -7.12
CA ASN A 107 -11.81 -4.05 -7.92
C ASN A 107 -12.47 -4.44 -9.25
N SER A 108 -11.63 -4.55 -10.28
CA SER A 108 -11.95 -4.84 -11.66
C SER A 108 -11.10 -6.03 -12.15
N SER A 109 -11.23 -6.40 -13.43
CA SER A 109 -10.38 -7.45 -14.03
C SER A 109 -8.99 -6.94 -14.49
N LYS A 110 -8.60 -5.72 -14.08
CA LYS A 110 -7.39 -5.01 -14.52
C LYS A 110 -6.48 -4.71 -13.31
N ASP A 111 -5.58 -3.74 -13.45
CA ASP A 111 -4.75 -3.26 -12.34
C ASP A 111 -5.45 -2.08 -11.67
N ASP A 112 -5.88 -2.28 -10.42
CA ASP A 112 -6.55 -1.30 -9.59
C ASP A 112 -5.56 -0.72 -8.56
N VAL A 113 -5.17 0.55 -8.74
CA VAL A 113 -4.09 1.21 -7.99
C VAL A 113 -4.42 2.64 -7.60
N TYR A 114 -3.61 3.22 -6.70
CA TYR A 114 -3.74 4.60 -6.21
C TYR A 114 -5.12 4.91 -5.62
N PHE A 115 -5.27 4.53 -4.37
CA PHE A 115 -6.40 4.92 -3.55
C PHE A 115 -6.23 6.36 -3.03
N SER A 116 -7.30 7.17 -3.08
CA SER A 116 -7.36 8.48 -2.44
C SER A 116 -8.67 8.68 -1.69
N ALA A 117 -8.57 8.94 -0.39
CA ALA A 117 -9.73 9.30 0.43
C ALA A 117 -10.13 10.77 0.19
N ILE A 118 -11.41 11.02 -0.07
CA ILE A 118 -12.00 12.36 -0.23
C ILE A 118 -12.33 12.97 1.15
N ASN A 119 -12.68 12.12 2.12
CA ASN A 119 -13.07 12.55 3.47
C ASN A 119 -12.17 11.90 4.53
N SER A 120 -12.08 12.54 5.70
CA SER A 120 -11.21 12.12 6.82
C SER A 120 -11.57 10.76 7.44
N ASP A 121 -12.81 10.31 7.26
CA ASP A 121 -13.29 8.97 7.67
C ASP A 121 -13.12 7.92 6.56
N GLY A 122 -12.65 8.33 5.38
CA GLY A 122 -12.52 7.48 4.20
C GLY A 122 -13.84 7.12 3.53
N SER A 123 -15.00 7.62 3.96
CA SER A 123 -16.32 7.21 3.44
C SER A 123 -16.52 7.50 1.95
N LYS A 124 -15.87 8.54 1.42
CA LYS A 124 -15.84 8.90 0.00
C LYS A 124 -14.42 8.76 -0.55
N ARG A 125 -14.28 8.21 -1.76
CA ARG A 125 -13.03 7.66 -2.29
C ARG A 125 -12.91 7.86 -3.80
N TYR A 126 -11.69 8.09 -4.30
CA TYR A 126 -11.30 7.91 -5.70
C TYR A 126 -10.31 6.76 -5.79
N CYS A 127 -10.45 5.94 -6.84
CA CYS A 127 -9.53 4.87 -7.20
C CYS A 127 -9.13 5.08 -8.66
N SER A 128 -7.90 4.71 -9.04
CA SER A 128 -7.48 4.71 -10.44
C SER A 128 -7.36 3.28 -10.97
N GLU A 129 -7.83 3.07 -12.18
CA GLU A 129 -7.65 1.81 -12.92
C GLU A 129 -6.58 2.06 -13.99
N ILE A 130 -5.62 1.13 -14.11
CA ILE A 130 -4.67 1.13 -15.21
C ILE A 130 -5.05 -0.01 -16.16
N LEU A 131 -5.35 0.36 -17.41
CA LEU A 131 -5.41 -0.59 -18.52
C LEU A 131 -3.98 -1.02 -18.82
N SER A 132 -3.57 -2.19 -18.32
CA SER A 132 -2.37 -2.83 -18.84
C SER A 132 -2.62 -3.18 -20.30
N ALA A 133 -1.87 -2.52 -21.20
CA ALA A 133 -1.92 -2.83 -22.61
C ALA A 133 -1.36 -4.24 -22.80
N GLU A 134 -2.21 -5.18 -23.19
CA GLU A 134 -1.76 -6.49 -23.68
C GLU A 134 -0.81 -6.22 -24.85
N THR A 135 0.47 -6.53 -24.65
CA THR A 135 1.43 -6.49 -25.75
C THR A 135 1.16 -7.72 -26.60
N VAL A 136 0.58 -7.50 -27.79
CA VAL A 136 0.37 -8.52 -28.83
C VAL A 136 1.71 -8.90 -29.46
#